data_AF-A0A3A5A8N2-F1
#
_entry.id   AF-A0A3A5A8N2-F1
#
_cell.length_a   1.000
_cell.length_b   1.000
_cell.length_c   1.000
_cell.angle_alpha   90.00
_cell.angle_beta   90.00
_cell.angle_gamma   90.00
#
_symmetry.space_group_name_H-M   'P 1'
#
loop_
_entity.id
_entity.type
_entity.pdbx_description
1 polymer ?
#
loop_
_entity_poly.entity_id
_entity_poly.type
_entity_poly.pdbx_seq_one_letter_code
_entity_poly.pdbx_strand_id
1 'polypeptide(L)' 'MLINYLPVLIYMLIAVGLVGVIVLLSELLGKKTHTPAKDIPYECGMDPIGDARSR' A
#
# COMPACT_ATOMS: atom_id res chain seq x y z
N MET A 1 20.68 -22.92 -19.09
CA MET A 1 19.55 -23.16 -18.17
C MET A 1 19.11 -21.91 -17.42
N LEU A 2 19.98 -21.23 -16.65
CA LEU A 2 19.59 -20.02 -15.89
C LEU A 2 19.25 -18.81 -16.79
N ILE A 3 19.89 -18.67 -17.94
CA ILE A 3 19.65 -17.58 -18.90
C ILE A 3 18.19 -17.53 -19.39
N ASN A 4 17.48 -18.65 -19.36
CA ASN A 4 16.08 -18.74 -19.78
C ASN A 4 15.11 -18.03 -18.83
N TYR A 5 15.56 -17.72 -17.61
CA TYR A 5 14.78 -16.96 -16.62
C TYR A 5 15.05 -15.45 -16.68
N LEU A 6 16.02 -15.00 -17.47
CA LEU A 6 16.33 -13.59 -17.67
C LEU A 6 15.08 -12.77 -18.09
N PRO A 7 14.21 -13.25 -19.01
CA PRO A 7 12.99 -12.52 -19.39
C PRO A 7 12.02 -12.35 -18.21
N VAL A 8 11.91 -13.36 -17.34
CA VAL A 8 11.04 -13.31 -16.15
C VAL A 8 11.58 -12.29 -15.15
N LEU A 9 12.90 -12.27 -14.93
CA LEU A 9 13.54 -11.28 -14.06
C LEU A 9 13.30 -9.85 -14.56
N ILE A 10 13.49 -9.61 -15.86
CA ILE A 10 13.24 -8.31 -16.49
C ILE A 10 11.78 -7.90 -16.31
N TYR A 11 10.85 -8.81 -16.55
CA TYR A 11 9.43 -8.56 -16.34
C TYR A 11 9.12 -8.17 -14.90
N MET A 12 9.67 -8.89 -13.91
CA MET A 12 9.48 -8.54 -12.49
C MET A 12 10.04 -7.17 -12.16
N LEU A 13 11.23 -6.82 -12.67
CA LEU A 13 11.82 -5.49 -12.46
C LEU A 13 10.94 -4.37 -13.03
N ILE A 14 10.40 -4.56 -14.24
CA ILE A 14 9.48 -3.59 -14.85
C ILE A 14 8.20 -3.48 -14.03
N ALA A 15 7.61 -4.61 -13.62
CA ALA A 15 6.39 -4.63 -12.83
C ALA A 15 6.56 -3.92 -11.48
N VAL A 16 7.63 -4.23 -10.74
CA VAL A 16 7.96 -3.57 -9.46
C VAL A 16 8.25 -2.10 -9.69
N GLY A 17 9.00 -1.74 -10.74
CA GLY A 17 9.28 -0.36 -11.10
C GLY A 17 8.01 0.44 -11.38
N LEU A 18 7.08 -0.13 -12.15
CA LEU A 18 5.81 0.51 -12.48
C LEU A 18 4.95 0.71 -11.22
N VAL A 19 4.80 -0.31 -10.38
CA VAL A 19 4.08 -0.21 -9.10
C VAL A 19 4.70 0.87 -8.22
N GLY A 20 6.03 0.88 -8.09
CA GLY A 20 6.75 1.89 -7.33
C GLY A 20 6.48 3.31 -7.84
N VAL A 21 6.56 3.53 -9.15
CA VAL A 21 6.27 4.83 -9.76
C VAL A 21 4.84 5.27 -9.50
N ILE A 22 3.86 4.39 -9.66
CA ILE A 22 2.44 4.73 -9.43
C ILE A 22 2.20 5.12 -7.97
N VAL A 23 2.71 4.34 -7.02
CA VAL A 23 2.57 4.63 -5.58
C VAL A 23 3.26 5.94 -5.21
N LEU A 24 4.49 6.16 -5.71
CA LEU A 24 5.23 7.40 -5.45
C LEU A 24 4.52 8.63 -6.02
N LEU A 25 4.02 8.54 -7.26
CA LEU A 25 3.25 9.63 -7.85
C LEU A 25 1.96 9.89 -7.08
N SER A 26 1.26 8.85 -6.63
CA SER A 26 0.05 8.98 -5.82
C SER A 26 0.33 9.69 -4.49
N GLU A 27 1.45 9.40 -3.83
CA GLU A 27 1.83 10.02 -2.56
C GLU A 27 2.35 11.47 -2.74
N LEU A 28 3.04 11.75 -3.85
CA LEU A 28 3.60 13.07 -4.14
C LEU A 28 2.53 14.06 -4.63
N LEU A 29 1.62 13.61 -5.51
CA LEU A 29 0.59 14.45 -6.12
C LEU A 29 -0.75 14.37 -5.38
N GLY A 30 -0.96 13.35 -4.56
CA GLY A 30 -2.21 13.13 -3.82
C GLY A 30 -2.47 14.19 -2.74
N LYS A 31 -3.76 14.42 -2.45
CA LYS A 31 -4.16 15.30 -1.34
C LYS A 31 -3.79 14.64 -0.01
N LYS A 32 -2.84 15.23 0.70
CA LYS A 32 -2.46 14.78 2.05
C LYS A 32 -3.57 15.14 3.03
N THR A 33 -4.27 14.14 3.55
CA THR A 33 -5.27 14.33 4.61
C THR A 33 -4.97 13.43 5.79
N HIS A 34 -4.27 13.98 6.77
CA HIS A 34 -4.12 13.39 8.10
C HIS A 34 -4.90 14.27 9.06
N THR A 35 -5.95 13.69 9.62
CA THR A 35 -6.81 14.34 10.61
C THR A 35 -7.21 13.25 11.58
N PRO A 36 -7.33 13.54 12.89
CA PRO A 36 -7.68 12.53 13.89
C PRO A 36 -8.89 11.68 13.48
N ALA A 37 -9.93 12.29 12.90
CA ALA A 37 -11.13 11.59 12.45
C ALA A 37 -10.93 10.63 11.25
N LYS A 38 -9.88 10.80 10.44
CA LYS A 38 -9.54 9.92 9.31
C LYS A 38 -8.49 8.86 9.66
N ASP A 39 -7.73 9.10 10.73
CA ASP A 39 -6.65 8.22 11.16
C ASP A 39 -7.12 7.19 12.22
N ILE A 40 -8.41 7.23 12.62
CA ILE A 40 -9.03 6.20 13.48
C ILE A 40 -9.42 4.93 12.67
N PRO A 41 -9.44 3.74 13.31
CA PRO A 41 -9.95 2.52 12.71
C PRO A 41 -11.41 2.64 12.25
N TYR A 42 -11.77 1.85 11.24
CA TYR A 42 -13.15 1.76 10.76
C TYR A 42 -13.96 0.76 11.60
N GLU A 43 -14.97 1.26 12.34
CA GLU A 43 -15.77 0.43 13.26
C GLU A 43 -17.29 0.57 13.05
N CYS A 44 -17.75 0.45 11.79
CA CYS A 44 -19.18 0.46 11.38
C CYS A 44 -20.07 1.58 11.96
N GLY A 45 -19.47 2.72 12.30
CA GLY A 45 -20.16 3.89 12.88
C GLY A 45 -20.10 3.97 14.41
N MET A 46 -19.43 3.02 15.05
CA MET A 46 -19.12 3.03 16.48
C MET A 46 -17.72 3.61 16.72
N ASP A 47 -17.50 4.09 17.94
CA ASP A 47 -16.15 4.43 18.38
C ASP A 47 -15.32 3.15 18.60
N PRO A 48 -14.03 3.14 18.24
CA PRO A 48 -13.16 2.00 18.49
C PRO A 48 -13.00 1.79 20.01
N ILE A 49 -13.42 0.62 20.50
CA ILE A 49 -13.38 0.26 21.91
C ILE A 49 -12.52 -0.99 22.10
N GLY A 50 -11.62 -0.96 23.08
CA GLY A 50 -10.80 -2.11 23.45
C GLY A 50 -9.62 -2.36 22.50
N ASP A 51 -8.98 -3.52 22.67
CA ASP A 51 -7.92 -4.01 21.78
C ASP A 51 -8.51 -5.02 20.79
N ALA A 52 -8.03 -5.00 19.54
CA ALA A 52 -8.36 -5.98 18.51
C ALA A 52 -8.01 -7.42 18.91
N ARG A 53 -7.19 -7.61 19.94
CA ARG A 53 -6.81 -8.92 20.51
C ARG A 53 -7.55 -9.30 21.80
N SER A 54 -8.47 -8.48 22.29
CA SER A 54 -9.29 -8.86 23.43
C SER A 54 -10.12 -10.11 23.09
N ARG A 55 -10.12 -11.10 23.99
CA ARG A 55 -10.85 -12.36 23.86
C ARG A 55 -12.10 -12.34 24.71
#